data_AF-A0A6H1ZN59-F1
#
_entry.id   AF-A0A6H1ZN59-F1
#
_cell.length_a   1.000
_cell.length_b   1.000
_cell.length_c   1.000
_cell.angle_alpha   90.00
_cell.angle_beta   90.00
_cell.angle_gamma   90.00
#
_symmetry.space_group_name_H-M   'P 1'
#
loop_
_entity.id
_entity.type
_entity.pdbx_description
1 polymer ?
#
loop_
_entity_poly.entity_id
_entity_poly.type
_entity_poly.pdbx_seq_one_letter_code
_entity_poly.pdbx_strand_id
1 'polypeptide(L)'
;MSKSRIRKFTDNLKVEKGCAICGYNKISSALDLHHVIGEKTGNMGDLQWKSGYYIALHELMKCIVLCATHHREVHAGLYKNSDLVSKVITEEDTGISYDPEGYSRKKAVLKLVTL
;
A
#
# COMPACT_ATOMS: atom_id res chain seq x y z
N MET A 1 -0.73 2.13 16.77
CA MET A 1 -2.13 1.96 16.28
C MET A 1 -2.57 0.53 16.54
N SER A 2 -3.83 0.28 16.89
CA SER A 2 -4.35 -1.09 17.07
C SER A 2 -4.51 -1.82 15.72
N LYS A 3 -4.45 -3.15 15.69
CA LYS A 3 -4.58 -3.99 14.46
C LYS A 3 -5.79 -3.59 13.59
N SER A 4 -6.93 -3.31 14.23
CA SER A 4 -8.16 -2.90 13.56
C SER A 4 -8.01 -1.58 12.77
N ARG A 5 -7.22 -0.63 13.29
CA ARG A 5 -7.02 0.67 12.63
C ARG A 5 -6.20 0.57 11.34
N ILE A 6 -5.14 -0.24 11.32
CA ILE A 6 -4.28 -0.37 10.13
C ILE A 6 -5.01 -1.14 9.03
N ARG A 7 -5.76 -2.19 9.40
CA ARG A 7 -6.62 -2.90 8.47
C ARG A 7 -7.67 -1.96 7.85
N LYS A 8 -8.38 -1.20 8.68
CA LYS A 8 -9.40 -0.24 8.19
C LYS A 8 -8.79 0.82 7.27
N PHE A 9 -7.61 1.35 7.61
CA PHE A 9 -6.88 2.26 6.74
C PHE A 9 -6.56 1.62 5.38
N THR A 10 -6.00 0.39 5.40
CA THR A 10 -5.65 -0.33 4.17
C THR A 10 -6.88 -0.65 3.32
N ASP A 11 -7.99 -1.03 3.96
CA ASP A 11 -9.25 -1.31 3.26
C ASP A 11 -9.83 -0.06 2.60
N ASN A 12 -9.77 1.09 3.28
CA ASN A 12 -10.18 2.37 2.70
C ASN A 12 -9.28 2.78 1.53
N LEU A 13 -7.96 2.70 1.70
CA LEU A 13 -6.98 3.01 0.65
C LEU A 13 -7.22 2.17 -0.62
N LYS A 14 -7.49 0.88 -0.46
CA LYS A 14 -7.81 0.00 -1.59
C LYS A 14 -9.01 0.52 -2.37
N VAL A 15 -10.10 0.84 -1.67
CA VAL A 15 -11.32 1.34 -2.29
C VAL A 15 -11.09 2.71 -2.94
N GLU A 16 -10.40 3.62 -2.27
CA GLU A 16 -10.12 4.96 -2.80
C GLU A 16 -9.28 4.92 -4.09
N LYS A 17 -8.23 4.11 -4.10
CA LYS A 17 -7.33 3.99 -5.27
C LYS A 17 -7.93 3.14 -6.40
N GLY A 18 -8.68 2.10 -6.05
CA GLY A 18 -9.25 1.15 -7.00
C GLY A 18 -8.20 0.34 -7.77
N CYS A 19 -8.66 -0.57 -8.63
CA CYS A 19 -7.76 -1.34 -9.48
C CYS A 19 -7.03 -0.44 -10.49
N ALA A 20 -5.71 -0.49 -10.50
CA ALA A 20 -4.87 0.29 -11.40
C ALA A 20 -5.08 0.01 -12.90
N ILE A 21 -5.69 -1.12 -13.26
CA ILE A 21 -5.95 -1.53 -14.65
C ILE A 21 -7.38 -1.20 -15.08
N CYS A 22 -8.41 -1.59 -14.31
CA CYS A 22 -9.81 -1.41 -14.71
C CYS A 22 -10.62 -0.42 -13.85
N GLY A 23 -10.04 0.15 -12.80
CA GLY A 23 -10.71 1.12 -11.93
C GLY A 23 -11.74 0.52 -10.95
N TYR A 24 -11.90 -0.81 -10.87
CA TYR A 24 -12.82 -1.42 -9.91
C TYR A 24 -12.52 -0.95 -8.47
N ASN A 25 -13.53 -0.45 -7.77
CA ASN A 25 -13.38 0.15 -6.44
C ASN A 25 -14.56 -0.10 -5.48
N LYS A 26 -15.40 -1.11 -5.73
CA LYS A 26 -16.66 -1.26 -4.97
C LYS A 26 -16.49 -1.80 -3.55
N ILE A 27 -15.62 -2.79 -3.37
CA ILE A 27 -15.36 -3.44 -2.08
C ILE A 27 -13.87 -3.74 -1.93
N SER A 28 -13.32 -3.49 -0.73
CA SER A 28 -11.90 -3.72 -0.44
C SER A 28 -11.49 -5.19 -0.51
N SER A 29 -12.41 -6.12 -0.23
CA SER A 29 -12.16 -7.57 -0.24
C SER A 29 -11.96 -8.15 -1.64
N ALA A 30 -12.37 -7.43 -2.69
CA ALA A 30 -12.10 -7.81 -4.08
C ALA A 30 -10.81 -7.16 -4.63
N LEU A 31 -10.10 -6.42 -3.78
CA LEU A 31 -8.89 -5.68 -4.11
C LEU A 31 -7.69 -6.20 -3.32
N ASP A 32 -6.58 -6.39 -4.02
CA ASP A 32 -5.31 -6.88 -3.51
C ASP A 32 -4.20 -5.84 -3.72
N LEU A 33 -3.21 -5.88 -2.83
CA LEU A 33 -1.98 -5.10 -2.97
C LEU A 33 -0.96 -5.93 -3.73
N HIS A 34 -0.54 -5.45 -4.89
CA HIS A 34 0.46 -6.09 -5.73
C HIS A 34 1.77 -5.33 -5.64
N HIS A 35 2.85 -6.01 -5.25
CA HIS A 35 4.18 -5.42 -5.19
C HIS A 35 4.75 -5.24 -6.59
N VAL A 36 5.17 -4.02 -6.93
CA VAL A 36 5.74 -3.67 -8.24
C VAL A 36 7.17 -3.12 -8.16
N ILE A 37 7.62 -2.68 -6.97
CA ILE A 37 8.94 -2.08 -6.77
C ILE A 37 9.70 -2.83 -5.67
N GLY A 38 10.97 -3.13 -5.95
CA GLY A 38 11.93 -3.65 -4.97
C GLY A 38 11.60 -5.03 -4.42
N GLU A 39 12.44 -5.49 -3.49
CA GLU A 39 12.19 -6.74 -2.78
C GLU A 39 11.17 -6.54 -1.65
N LYS A 40 10.34 -7.56 -1.47
CA LYS A 40 9.33 -7.62 -0.42
C LYS A 40 10.02 -7.79 0.93
N THR A 41 9.76 -6.87 1.86
CA THR A 41 10.34 -6.93 3.21
C THR A 41 9.57 -7.91 4.11
N GLY A 42 8.34 -8.24 3.73
CA GLY A 42 7.51 -9.24 4.41
C GLY A 42 6.06 -9.21 3.91
N ASN A 43 5.19 -10.12 4.40
CA ASN A 43 3.76 -9.98 4.13
C ASN A 43 3.21 -8.78 4.89
N MET A 44 2.32 -8.00 4.25
CA MET A 44 1.64 -6.87 4.90
C MET A 44 1.00 -7.24 6.23
N GLY A 45 0.40 -8.44 6.34
CA GLY A 45 -0.17 -8.93 7.61
C GLY A 45 0.88 -9.14 8.72
N ASP A 46 2.08 -9.57 8.36
CA ASP A 46 3.18 -9.82 9.30
C ASP A 46 3.89 -8.52 9.70
N LEU A 47 4.07 -7.60 8.75
CA LEU A 47 4.68 -6.29 9.00
C LEU A 47 3.80 -5.40 9.88
N GLN A 48 2.48 -5.49 9.71
CA GLN A 48 1.51 -4.87 10.62
C GLN A 48 1.64 -5.38 12.06
N TRP A 49 2.13 -6.61 12.26
CA TRP A 49 2.25 -7.23 13.57
C TRP A 49 3.61 -6.98 14.23
N LYS A 50 4.71 -7.09 13.48
CA LYS A 50 6.07 -7.14 14.05
C LYS A 50 6.84 -5.83 13.98
N SER A 51 6.51 -4.96 13.02
CA SER A 51 7.43 -3.90 12.59
C SER A 51 6.89 -2.49 12.82
N GLY A 52 5.61 -2.37 13.18
CA GLY A 52 4.95 -1.09 13.47
C GLY A 52 4.37 -0.39 12.23
N TYR A 53 3.55 0.62 12.50
CA TYR A 53 2.73 1.32 11.49
C TYR A 53 3.53 1.88 10.31
N TYR A 54 4.65 2.53 10.58
CA TYR A 54 5.49 3.17 9.57
C TYR A 54 6.13 2.17 8.60
N ILE A 55 6.52 0.98 9.08
CA ILE A 55 7.07 -0.06 8.20
C ILE A 55 5.98 -0.63 7.29
N ALA A 56 4.78 -0.86 7.82
CA ALA A 56 3.66 -1.32 7.01
C ALA A 56 3.29 -0.31 5.90
N LEU A 57 3.41 0.99 6.17
CA LEU A 57 3.20 2.04 5.17
C LEU A 57 4.30 2.10 4.13
N HIS A 58 5.56 1.96 4.53
CA HIS A 58 6.67 1.91 3.59
C HIS A 58 6.52 0.72 2.63
N GLU A 59 6.07 -0.43 3.13
CA GLU A 59 5.76 -1.57 2.27
C GLU A 59 4.55 -1.31 1.35
N LEU A 60 3.53 -0.57 1.82
CA LEU A 60 2.40 -0.14 0.97
C LEU A 60 2.86 0.71 -0.20
N MET A 61 3.83 1.62 0.00
CA MET A 61 4.37 2.49 -1.04
C MET A 61 5.18 1.75 -2.12
N LYS A 62 5.35 0.43 -2.02
CA LYS A 62 5.90 -0.42 -3.08
C LYS A 62 4.81 -1.13 -3.89
N CYS A 63 3.56 -0.94 -3.51
CA CYS A 63 2.41 -1.67 -4.04
C CYS A 63 1.53 -0.80 -4.94
N ILE A 64 0.85 -1.46 -5.87
CA ILE A 64 -0.37 -0.97 -6.53
C ILE A 64 -1.59 -1.71 -5.99
N VAL A 65 -2.78 -1.17 -6.25
CA VAL A 65 -4.04 -1.84 -5.96
C VAL A 65 -4.57 -2.50 -7.24
N LEU A 66 -4.94 -3.78 -7.17
CA LEU A 66 -5.52 -4.53 -8.29
C LEU A 66 -6.74 -5.32 -7.83
N CYS A 67 -7.72 -5.53 -8.72
CA CYS A 67 -8.75 -6.52 -8.42
C CYS A 67 -8.19 -7.94 -8.53
N ALA A 68 -8.85 -8.91 -7.90
CA ALA A 68 -8.40 -10.30 -7.87
C ALA A 68 -8.13 -10.90 -9.27
N THR A 69 -8.88 -10.47 -10.29
CA THR A 69 -8.67 -10.90 -11.69
C THR A 69 -7.38 -10.34 -12.25
N HIS A 70 -7.25 -9.01 -12.35
CA HIS A 70 -6.05 -8.37 -12.90
C HIS A 70 -4.79 -8.68 -12.08
N HIS A 71 -4.92 -8.89 -10.77
CA HIS A 71 -3.81 -9.34 -9.94
C HIS A 71 -3.26 -10.70 -10.41
N ARG A 72 -4.13 -11.66 -10.75
CA ARG A 72 -3.72 -12.95 -11.32
C ARG A 72 -3.19 -12.82 -12.74
N GLU A 73 -3.76 -11.93 -13.55
CA GLU A 73 -3.28 -11.67 -14.92
C GLU A 73 -1.86 -11.08 -14.93
N VAL A 74 -1.54 -10.19 -13.99
CA VAL A 74 -0.17 -9.70 -13.79
C VAL A 74 0.77 -10.86 -13.42
N HIS A 75 0.39 -11.73 -12.48
CA HIS A 75 1.19 -12.93 -12.14
C HIS A 75 1.33 -13.91 -13.32
N ALA A 76 0.33 -13.96 -14.20
CA ALA A 76 0.37 -14.75 -15.43
C ALA A 76 1.14 -14.06 -16.58
N GLY A 77 1.65 -12.84 -16.37
CA GLY A 77 2.48 -12.11 -17.33
C GLY A 77 1.70 -11.38 -18.43
N LEU A 78 0.38 -11.23 -18.31
CA LEU A 78 -0.43 -10.47 -19.28
C LEU A 78 -0.18 -8.96 -19.17
N TYR A 79 0.19 -8.49 -17.98
CA TYR A 79 0.58 -7.12 -17.70
C TYR A 79 1.96 -7.13 -17.03
N LYS A 80 2.84 -6.23 -17.44
CA LYS A 80 4.18 -6.12 -16.86
C LYS A 80 4.20 -5.12 -15.73
N ASN A 81 4.93 -5.43 -14.67
CA ASN A 81 5.12 -4.50 -13.55
C ASN A 81 5.72 -3.17 -14.00
N SER A 82 6.63 -3.18 -14.99
CA SER A 82 7.24 -1.98 -15.58
C SER A 82 6.20 -0.95 -16.04
N ASP A 83 5.06 -1.42 -16.53
CA ASP A 83 4.03 -0.58 -17.14
C ASP A 83 3.09 0.01 -16.05
N LEU A 84 3.13 -0.57 -14.85
CA LEU A 84 2.25 -0.24 -13.73
C LEU A 84 2.94 0.53 -12.60
N VAL A 85 4.28 0.65 -12.62
CA VAL A 85 5.05 1.36 -11.58
C VAL A 85 4.54 2.78 -11.33
N SER A 86 4.09 3.47 -12.38
CA SER A 86 3.52 4.83 -12.28
C SER A 86 2.21 4.91 -11.47
N LYS A 87 1.62 3.77 -11.10
CA LYS A 87 0.37 3.67 -10.32
C LYS A 87 0.59 3.30 -8.86
N VAL A 88 1.85 3.26 -8.42
CA VAL A 88 2.20 2.92 -7.03
C VAL A 88 1.51 3.84 -6.02
N ILE A 89 1.30 3.33 -4.80
CA ILE A 89 0.82 4.11 -3.67
C ILE A 89 1.86 5.17 -3.30
N THR A 90 1.43 6.42 -3.14
CA THR A 90 2.31 7.56 -2.84
C THR A 90 2.14 8.07 -1.41
N GLU A 91 2.96 9.05 -1.04
CA GLU A 91 2.80 9.79 0.23
C GLU A 91 1.47 10.55 0.29
N GLU A 92 1.01 11.09 -0.85
CA GLU A 92 -0.28 11.78 -0.89
C GLU A 92 -1.44 10.83 -0.61
N ASP A 93 -1.40 9.62 -1.17
CA ASP A 93 -2.40 8.58 -0.92
C ASP A 93 -2.45 8.14 0.56
N THR A 94 -1.30 8.19 1.25
CA THR A 94 -1.19 7.73 2.64
C THR A 94 -1.32 8.86 3.65
N GLY A 95 -1.20 10.11 3.22
CA GLY A 95 -1.15 11.30 4.07
C GLY A 95 0.09 11.37 4.97
N ILE A 96 1.18 10.68 4.58
CA ILE A 96 2.37 10.50 5.43
C ILE A 96 3.63 10.85 4.65
N SER A 97 4.34 11.86 5.13
CA SER A 97 5.67 12.21 4.62
C SER A 97 6.69 11.18 5.08
N TYR A 98 7.44 10.58 4.16
CA TYR A 98 8.50 9.65 4.47
C TYR A 98 9.82 10.40 4.69
N ASP A 99 10.48 10.12 5.82
CA ASP A 99 11.86 10.54 6.09
C ASP A 99 12.76 9.29 6.10
N PRO A 100 13.56 9.06 5.04
CA PRO A 100 14.45 7.90 4.93
C PRO A 100 15.54 7.86 6.02
N GLU A 101 15.92 9.00 6.61
CA GLU A 101 16.95 9.06 7.66
C GLU A 101 16.35 8.92 9.08
N GLY A 102 15.05 9.20 9.24
CA GLY A 102 14.34 9.23 10.52
C GLY A 102 14.02 7.85 11.14
N TYR A 103 14.38 6.73 10.51
CA TYR A 103 14.11 5.38 11.04
C TYR A 103 14.95 5.03 12.28
N SER A 104 15.94 5.85 12.64
CA SER A 104 16.61 5.77 13.95
C SER A 104 15.70 6.30 15.05
N ARG A 105 14.84 5.43 15.59
CA ARG A 105 14.12 5.54 16.89
C ARG A 105 14.11 6.94 17.51
N LYS A 106 13.34 7.90 16.96
CA LYS A 106 12.68 9.01 17.67
C LYS A 106 12.05 9.97 16.66
N LYS A 107 10.74 10.18 16.82
CA LYS A 107 10.00 11.36 16.36
C LYS A 107 9.60 11.38 14.87
N ALA A 108 8.76 10.43 14.46
CA ALA A 108 7.84 10.68 13.34
C ALA A 108 6.80 11.72 13.80
N VAL A 109 6.99 12.98 13.39
CA VAL A 109 6.07 14.08 13.67
C VAL A 109 4.87 13.95 12.74
N LEU A 110 3.74 13.59 13.32
CA LEU A 110 2.42 13.54 12.70
C LEU A 110 2.02 14.97 12.27
N LYS A 111 2.31 15.39 11.03
CA LYS A 111 1.55 16.50 10.42
C LYS A 111 0.28 15.90 9.84
N LEU A 112 -0.76 15.84 10.67
CA LEU A 112 -2.13 15.74 10.19
C LEU A 112 -2.36 16.95 9.29
N VAL A 113 -2.45 16.73 7.98
CA VAL A 113 -3.06 17.70 7.08
C VAL A 113 -4.55 17.68 7.40
N THR A 114 -4.95 18.51 8.36
CA THR A 114 -6.36 18.82 8.63
C THR A 114 -6.88 19.64 7.47
N LEU A 115 -7.91 19.11 6.79
CA LEU A 115 -8.86 19.91 6.02
C LEU A 115 -9.64 20.84 6.97
#